data_AF-A0A2V8CR56-F1
#
_entry.id   AF-A0A2V8CR56-F1
#
_cell.length_a   1.000
_cell.length_b   1.000
_cell.length_c   1.000
_cell.angle_alpha   90.00
_cell.angle_beta   90.00
_cell.angle_gamma   90.00
#
_symmetry.space_group_name_H-M   'P 1'
#
loop_
_entity.id
_entity.type
_entity.pdbx_description
1 polymer ?
#
loop_
_entity_poly.entity_id
_entity_poly.type
_entity_poly.pdbx_seq_one_letter_code
_entity_poly.pdbx_strand_id
1 'polypeptide(L)'
;MMGENLARREGFKDFIVNQGCDILHPDLRNSGGFLETRRIADLAHIYGLPMANHNTGSQVYTYAAAQWAASIRDYIALETITGEGGWMDQCWCSTVRTSRMGSFR
;
A
#
# COMPACT_ATOMS: atom_id res chain seq x y z
N MET A 1 -5.79 -5.46 -11.63
CA MET A 1 -4.82 -4.62 -10.90
C MET A 1 -3.42 -4.95 -11.43
N MET A 2 -2.63 -3.95 -11.80
CA MET A 2 -1.27 -4.12 -12.34
C MET A 2 -0.35 -3.02 -11.78
N GLY A 3 0.94 -3.31 -11.54
CA GLY A 3 1.89 -2.29 -11.09
C GLY A 3 2.93 -2.70 -10.06
N GLU A 4 2.85 -3.90 -9.49
CA GLU A 4 3.76 -4.33 -8.40
C GLU A 4 5.26 -4.28 -8.81
N ASN A 5 5.54 -4.64 -10.07
CA ASN A 5 6.88 -4.75 -10.62
C ASN A 5 7.27 -3.54 -11.49
N LEU A 6 6.42 -2.52 -11.57
CA LEU A 6 6.70 -1.29 -12.31
C LEU A 6 7.38 -0.29 -11.38
N ALA A 7 8.45 0.31 -11.88
CA ALA A 7 9.25 1.28 -11.15
C ALA A 7 9.14 2.65 -11.80
N ARG A 8 9.03 3.67 -10.94
CA ARG A 8 8.94 5.10 -11.28
C ARG A 8 7.77 5.47 -12.18
N ARG A 9 7.47 6.77 -12.21
CA ARG A 9 6.42 7.35 -13.05
C ARG A 9 6.58 7.05 -14.53
N GLU A 10 7.80 6.88 -15.02
CA GLU A 10 8.06 6.54 -16.42
C GLU A 10 7.48 5.17 -16.77
N GLY A 11 7.58 4.19 -15.86
CA GLY A 11 7.01 2.85 -16.04
C GLY A 11 5.48 2.83 -15.99
N PHE A 12 4.86 3.76 -15.27
CA PHE A 12 3.40 3.87 -15.15
C PHE A 12 2.75 4.78 -16.19
N LYS A 13 3.52 5.70 -16.78
CA LYS A 13 3.00 6.73 -17.69
C LYS A 13 2.21 6.13 -18.85
N ASP A 14 2.78 5.14 -19.53
CA ASP A 14 2.16 4.58 -20.74
C ASP A 14 0.87 3.81 -20.42
N PHE A 15 0.80 3.16 -19.25
CA PHE A 15 -0.41 2.49 -18.79
C PHE A 15 -1.52 3.48 -18.40
N ILE A 16 -1.15 4.61 -17.77
CA ILE A 16 -2.10 5.66 -17.39
C ILE A 16 -2.64 6.38 -18.64
N VAL A 17 -1.74 6.82 -19.52
CA VAL A 17 -2.10 7.63 -20.70
C VAL A 17 -2.92 6.83 -21.70
N ASN A 18 -2.58 5.56 -21.93
CA ASN A 18 -3.32 4.70 -22.87
C ASN A 18 -4.51 3.99 -22.20
N GLN A 19 -4.81 4.28 -20.93
CA GLN A 19 -5.81 3.56 -20.12
C GLN A 19 -5.65 2.03 -20.21
N GLY A 20 -4.41 1.55 -20.17
CA GLY A 20 -4.07 0.13 -20.28
C GLY A 20 -4.37 -0.69 -19.02
N CYS A 21 -4.95 -0.07 -17.98
CA CYS A 21 -5.33 -0.72 -16.74
C CYS A 21 -6.55 -0.03 -16.11
N ASP A 22 -7.44 -0.82 -15.49
CA ASP A 22 -8.61 -0.28 -14.79
C ASP A 22 -8.29 0.24 -13.38
N ILE A 23 -7.30 -0.39 -12.71
CA ILE A 23 -6.88 -0.04 -11.35
C ILE A 23 -5.36 -0.16 -11.27
N LEU A 24 -4.72 0.92 -10.84
CA LEU A 24 -3.29 0.97 -10.58
C LEU A 24 -2.95 0.26 -9.28
N HIS A 25 -1.90 -0.56 -9.32
CA HIS A 25 -1.46 -1.37 -8.20
C HIS A 25 0.03 -1.23 -7.89
N PRO A 26 0.54 0.00 -7.63
CA PRO A 26 1.95 0.21 -7.33
C PRO A 26 2.33 -0.37 -5.96
N ASP A 27 3.54 -0.92 -5.87
CA ASP A 27 4.21 -1.19 -4.60
C ASP A 27 5.04 0.04 -4.21
N LEU A 28 4.83 0.63 -3.03
CA LEU A 28 5.58 1.84 -2.62
C LEU A 28 7.09 1.59 -2.54
N ARG A 29 7.51 0.35 -2.24
CA ARG A 29 8.94 -0.01 -2.18
C ARG A 29 9.58 0.01 -3.56
N ASN A 30 8.82 -0.41 -4.58
CA ASN A 30 9.32 -0.70 -5.92
C ASN A 30 9.10 0.48 -6.88
N SER A 31 8.01 1.22 -6.68
CA SER A 31 7.63 2.38 -7.49
C SER A 31 8.53 3.61 -7.29
N GLY A 32 9.40 3.62 -6.27
CA GLY A 32 10.35 4.70 -6.02
C GLY A 32 10.16 5.46 -4.69
N GLY A 33 9.38 4.89 -3.76
CA GLY A 33 9.11 5.47 -2.45
C GLY A 33 7.88 6.37 -2.40
N PHE A 34 7.46 6.73 -1.19
CA PHE A 34 6.20 7.45 -0.91
C PHE A 34 5.98 8.71 -1.77
N LEU A 35 7.03 9.49 -2.05
CA LEU A 35 6.91 10.71 -2.84
C LEU A 35 6.67 10.42 -4.32
N GLU A 36 7.40 9.46 -4.90
CA GLU A 36 7.19 9.10 -6.31
C GLU A 36 5.87 8.37 -6.51
N THR A 37 5.49 7.48 -5.60
CA THR A 37 4.17 6.87 -5.65
C THR A 37 3.06 7.92 -5.61
N ARG A 38 3.25 9.01 -4.84
CA ARG A 38 2.26 10.09 -4.80
C ARG A 38 2.18 10.84 -6.13
N ARG A 39 3.31 11.10 -6.79
CA ARG A 39 3.33 11.70 -8.12
C ARG A 39 2.62 10.83 -9.15
N ILE A 40 2.75 9.50 -9.05
CA ILE A 40 2.02 8.54 -9.88
C ILE A 40 0.52 8.63 -9.59
N ALA A 41 0.12 8.72 -8.32
CA ALA A 41 -1.28 8.85 -7.92
C ALA A 41 -1.92 10.15 -8.40
N ASP A 42 -1.20 11.28 -8.30
CA ASP A 42 -1.68 12.56 -8.83
C ASP A 42 -1.81 12.52 -10.36
N LEU A 43 -0.93 11.79 -11.06
CA LEU A 43 -1.08 11.55 -12.50
C LEU A 43 -2.31 10.67 -12.79
N ALA A 44 -2.50 9.57 -12.06
CA ALA A 44 -3.64 8.66 -12.23
C ALA A 44 -4.98 9.36 -12.02
N HIS A 45 -5.06 10.24 -11.02
CA HIS A 45 -6.24 11.04 -10.70
C HIS A 45 -6.70 11.90 -11.88
N ILE A 46 -5.77 12.49 -12.66
CA ILE A 46 -6.10 13.29 -13.85
C ILE A 46 -6.83 12.45 -14.91
N TYR A 47 -6.48 11.16 -15.03
CA TYR A 47 -7.09 10.23 -15.98
C TYR A 47 -8.28 9.46 -15.38
N GLY A 48 -8.72 9.81 -14.17
CA GLY A 48 -9.83 9.16 -13.49
C GLY A 48 -9.56 7.70 -13.12
N LEU A 49 -8.28 7.31 -13.00
CA LEU A 49 -7.89 5.95 -12.65
C LEU A 49 -7.72 5.80 -11.14
N PRO A 50 -8.50 4.93 -10.50
CA PRO A 50 -8.35 4.69 -9.08
C PRO A 50 -7.10 3.83 -8.77
N MET A 51 -6.65 3.93 -7.52
CA MET A 51 -5.43 3.25 -7.06
C MET A 51 -5.71 2.31 -5.89
N ALA A 52 -5.04 1.17 -5.90
CA ALA A 52 -4.87 0.27 -4.77
C ALA A 52 -3.37 -0.01 -4.59
N ASN A 53 -2.88 -0.32 -3.38
CA ASN A 53 -1.45 -0.61 -3.23
C ASN A 53 -1.19 -2.10 -3.03
N HIS A 54 -0.13 -2.56 -3.69
CA HIS A 54 0.51 -3.83 -3.39
C HIS A 54 1.30 -3.71 -2.08
N ASN A 55 1.16 -4.71 -1.22
CA ASN A 55 1.81 -4.71 0.08
C ASN A 55 2.11 -6.14 0.57
N THR A 56 3.32 -6.60 0.28
CA THR A 56 3.92 -7.80 0.89
C THR A 56 4.89 -7.46 2.04
N GLY A 57 4.81 -6.22 2.56
CA GLY A 57 5.74 -5.72 3.57
C GLY A 57 5.39 -6.16 4.99
N SER A 58 6.25 -5.79 5.94
CA SER A 58 5.96 -5.99 7.37
C SER A 58 4.78 -5.13 7.84
N GLN A 59 4.26 -5.41 9.04
CA GLN A 59 3.17 -4.60 9.60
C GLN A 59 3.50 -3.10 9.71
N VAL A 60 4.75 -2.75 10.01
CA VAL A 60 5.20 -1.34 10.05
C VAL A 60 5.01 -0.68 8.68
N TYR A 61 5.37 -1.39 7.61
CA TYR A 61 5.16 -0.88 6.26
C TYR A 61 3.67 -0.79 5.91
N THR A 62 2.85 -1.73 6.38
CA THR A 62 1.38 -1.67 6.21
C THR A 62 0.79 -0.40 6.82
N TYR A 63 1.17 -0.02 8.05
CA TYR A 63 0.68 1.22 8.66
C TYR A 63 1.20 2.48 7.96
N ALA A 64 2.47 2.47 7.53
CA ALA A 64 3.03 3.58 6.75
C ALA A 64 2.30 3.74 5.40
N ALA A 65 2.02 2.63 4.71
CA ALA A 65 1.25 2.60 3.48
C ALA A 65 -0.21 3.03 3.72
N ALA A 66 -0.82 2.68 4.86
CA ALA A 66 -2.16 3.12 5.24
C ALA A 66 -2.22 4.63 5.50
N GLN A 67 -1.23 5.18 6.21
CA GLN A 67 -1.10 6.63 6.41
C GLN A 67 -0.93 7.35 5.07
N TRP A 68 -0.08 6.82 4.20
CA TRP A 68 0.12 7.37 2.87
C TRP A 68 -1.17 7.29 2.04
N ALA A 69 -1.85 6.15 2.03
CA ALA A 69 -3.11 5.93 1.31
C ALA A 69 -4.20 6.92 1.74
N ALA A 70 -4.30 7.21 3.05
CA ALA A 70 -5.24 8.21 3.57
C ALA A 70 -4.98 9.63 3.03
N SER A 71 -3.77 9.91 2.53
CA SER A 71 -3.46 11.21 1.92
C SER A 71 -3.87 11.28 0.44
N ILE A 72 -4.08 10.14 -0.23
CA ILE A 72 -4.27 10.04 -1.68
C ILE A 72 -5.75 10.11 -2.02
N ARG A 73 -6.06 10.75 -3.15
CA ARG A 73 -7.42 10.86 -3.69
C ARG A 73 -7.74 9.61 -4.53
N ASP A 74 -9.00 9.18 -4.53
CA ASP A 74 -9.49 8.03 -5.30
C ASP A 74 -8.76 6.70 -4.98
N TYR A 75 -8.41 6.54 -3.70
CA TYR A 75 -7.81 5.32 -3.18
C TYR A 75 -8.89 4.29 -2.79
N ILE A 76 -8.78 3.07 -3.30
CA ILE A 76 -9.80 2.02 -3.11
C ILE A 76 -9.41 1.05 -2.00
N ALA A 77 -8.19 0.51 -2.04
CA ALA A 77 -7.81 -0.61 -1.17
C ALA A 77 -6.30 -0.70 -0.96
N LEU A 78 -5.92 -1.09 0.25
CA LEU A 78 -4.55 -1.44 0.61
C LEU A 78 -4.52 -2.94 0.91
N GLU A 79 -3.64 -3.67 0.22
CA GLU A 79 -3.36 -5.06 0.57
C GLU A 79 -2.76 -5.14 1.98
N THR A 80 -3.14 -6.14 2.77
CA THR A 80 -2.63 -6.32 4.13
C THR A 80 -2.58 -7.80 4.50
N ILE A 81 -1.52 -8.19 5.19
CA ILE A 81 -1.35 -9.53 5.78
C ILE A 81 -1.60 -9.46 7.31
N THR A 82 -2.10 -8.31 7.80
CA THR A 82 -2.36 -8.08 9.23
C THR A 82 -3.50 -8.97 9.73
N GLY A 83 -3.27 -9.73 10.79
CA GLY A 83 -4.30 -10.52 11.47
C GLY A 83 -4.35 -11.99 11.08
N GLU A 84 -3.37 -12.49 10.31
CA GLU A 84 -3.22 -13.92 10.01
C GLU A 84 -2.60 -14.73 11.17
N GLY A 85 -2.19 -14.08 12.27
CA GLY A 85 -1.57 -14.74 13.43
C GLY A 85 -0.11 -15.17 13.21
N GLY A 86 0.50 -14.71 12.12
CA GLY A 86 1.86 -15.06 11.72
C GLY A 86 2.94 -14.29 12.48
N TRP A 87 4.20 -14.58 12.15
CA TRP A 87 5.37 -13.92 12.75
C TRP A 87 5.37 -12.39 12.53
N MET A 88 4.79 -11.91 11.43
CA MET A 88 4.65 -10.47 11.15
C MET A 88 3.75 -9.75 12.17
N ASP A 89 2.71 -10.43 12.69
CA ASP A 89 1.84 -9.89 13.75
C ASP A 89 2.56 -9.81 15.10
N GLN A 90 3.53 -10.70 15.32
CA GLN A 90 4.33 -10.74 16.54
C GLN A 90 5.37 -9.61 16.60
N CYS A 91 5.89 -9.17 15.45
CA CYS A 91 6.83 -8.04 15.40
C CYS A 91 6.22 -6.76 16.01
N TRP A 92 4.91 -6.54 15.83
CA TRP A 92 4.18 -5.44 16.46
C TRP A 92 3.88 -5.71 17.94
N CYS A 93 3.38 -6.91 18.25
CA CYS A 93 3.00 -7.32 19.61
C CYS A 93 4.20 -7.48 20.57
N SER A 94 5.44 -7.52 20.08
CA SER A 94 6.62 -7.57 20.94
C SER A 94 6.97 -6.21 21.59
N THR A 95 6.57 -5.09 20.98
CA THR A 95 6.75 -3.74 21.54
C THR A 95 5.62 -3.36 22.50
N VAL A 96 4.37 -3.70 22.18
CA VAL A 96 3.29 -3.70 23.16
C VAL A 96 3.28 -5.08 23.79
N ARG A 97 4.13 -5.29 24.81
CA ARG A 97 3.97 -6.44 25.71
C ARG A 97 2.58 -6.33 26.31
N THR A 98 1.57 -6.91 25.67
CA THR A 98 0.28 -7.17 26.27
C THR A 98 0.59 -8.11 27.42
N SER A 99 0.67 -7.55 28.63
CA SER A 99 0.41 -8.31 29.83
C SER A 99 -0.88 -9.06 29.55
N ARG A 100 -0.79 -10.39 29.54
CA ARG A 100 -1.91 -11.31 29.37
C ARG A 100 -3.11 -10.75 30.12
N MET A 101 -4.15 -10.35 29.39
CA MET A 101 -5.48 -10.17 29.95
C MET A 101 -6.01 -11.58 30.24
N GLY A 102 -5.57 -12.14 31.37
CA GLY A 102 -6.11 -13.37 31.90
C GLY A 102 -7.50 -13.09 32.48
N SER A 103 -8.53 -13.58 31.79
CA SER A 103 -9.76 -14.16 32.36
C SER A 103 -10.03 -13.80 33.83
N PHE A 104 -10.88 -12.80 34.07
CA PHE A 104 -11.62 -12.72 35.33
C PHE A 104 -12.72 -13.79 35.30
N ARG A 105 -12.54 -14.83 36.11
CA ARG A 105 -13.65 -15.57 36.71
C ARG A 105 -14.18 -14.80 37.90
#